data_AF-A0A3R9TFU8-F1
#
_entry.id   AF-A0A3R9TFU8-F1
#
_cell.length_a   1.000
_cell.length_b   1.000
_cell.length_c   1.000
_cell.angle_alpha   90.00
_cell.angle_beta   90.00
_cell.angle_gamma   90.00
#
_symmetry.space_group_name_H-M   'P 1'
#
loop_
_entity.id
_entity.type
_entity.pdbx_description
1 polymer ?
#
loop_
_entity_poly.entity_id
_entity_poly.type
_entity_poly.pdbx_seq_one_letter_code
_entity_poly.pdbx_strand_id
1 'polypeptide(L)'
;MRAQFVLSEIGVGLRRNLTMTFAVVVSVALSLALFGASLLMSDQVTSMKGYWYDKVNVSVFLCNKSDAESDPNCAKGAVTEDQKTQIKGDLEKMGVVDSVTYESQDAAYKHYKEQFGDSPLASS
;
A
#
# COMPACT_ATOMS: atom_id res chain seq x y z
N MET A 1 54.19 23.44 17.99
CA MET A 1 53.09 23.97 18.82
C MET A 1 52.71 22.89 19.82
N ARG A 2 52.64 23.19 21.12
CA ARG A 2 52.48 22.18 22.18
C ARG A 2 51.02 21.68 22.20
N ALA A 3 50.73 20.58 21.50
CA ALA A 3 49.39 19.96 21.43
C ALA A 3 48.78 19.70 22.83
N GLN A 4 49.63 19.42 23.81
CA GLN A 4 49.27 19.22 25.21
C GLN A 4 48.66 20.47 25.87
N PHE A 5 49.08 21.67 25.46
CA PHE A 5 48.52 22.93 25.96
C PHE A 5 47.12 23.16 25.39
N VAL A 6 46.97 22.99 24.08
CA VAL A 6 45.69 23.13 23.35
C VAL A 6 44.65 22.14 23.87
N LEU A 7 45.01 20.88 24.07
CA LEU A 7 44.10 19.86 24.63
C LEU A 7 43.72 20.16 26.09
N SER A 8 44.62 20.73 26.89
CA SER A 8 44.31 21.10 28.27
C SER A 8 43.33 22.27 28.35
N GLU A 9 43.47 23.25 27.45
CA GLU A 9 42.59 24.42 27.37
C GLU A 9 41.19 24.04 26.88
N ILE A 10 41.11 23.15 25.88
CA ILE A 10 39.85 22.56 25.40
C ILE A 10 39.18 21.77 26.53
N GLY A 11 39.91 20.95 27.29
CA GLY A 11 39.36 20.18 28.41
C GLY A 11 38.77 21.07 29.51
N VAL A 12 39.42 22.19 29.83
CA VAL A 12 38.92 23.17 30.81
C VAL A 12 37.70 23.92 30.26
N GLY A 13 37.74 24.33 28.99
CA GLY A 13 36.62 24.98 28.29
C GLY A 13 35.39 24.08 28.20
N LEU A 14 35.59 22.79 27.93
CA LEU A 14 34.55 21.78 27.89
C LEU A 14 33.94 21.60 29.28
N ARG A 15 34.76 21.44 30.34
CA ARG A 15 34.30 21.29 31.73
C ARG A 15 33.40 22.43 32.18
N ARG A 16 33.71 23.68 31.81
CA ARG A 16 32.87 24.85 32.16
C ARG A 16 31.57 24.94 31.36
N ASN A 17 31.50 24.33 30.18
CA ASN A 17 30.33 24.35 29.30
C ASN A 17 29.75 22.94 29.06
N LEU A 18 29.96 22.02 29.99
CA LEU A 18 29.58 20.61 29.83
C LEU A 18 28.09 20.46 29.63
N THR A 19 27.27 21.21 30.37
CA THR A 19 25.81 21.13 30.30
C THR A 19 25.28 21.58 28.93
N MET A 20 25.78 22.70 28.40
CA MET A 20 25.39 23.21 27.08
C MET A 20 25.90 22.30 25.96
N THR A 21 27.13 21.79 26.06
CA THR A 21 27.70 20.86 25.06
C THR A 21 26.95 19.53 25.04
N PHE A 22 26.62 18.99 26.22
CA PHE A 22 25.84 17.75 26.33
C PHE A 22 24.44 17.92 25.73
N ALA A 23 23.77 19.05 26.00
CA ALA A 23 22.47 19.35 25.40
C ALA A 23 22.53 19.33 23.87
N VAL A 24 23.54 19.98 23.27
CA VAL A 24 23.73 19.99 21.81
C VAL A 24 23.97 18.58 21.27
N VAL A 25 24.82 17.78 21.91
CA VAL A 25 25.10 16.40 21.49
C VAL A 25 23.84 15.54 21.52
N VAL A 26 23.04 15.63 22.58
CA VAL A 26 21.78 14.87 22.70
C VAL A 26 20.78 15.30 21.62
N SER A 27 20.64 16.60 21.38
CA SER A 27 19.74 17.10 20.33
C SER A 27 20.14 16.60 18.94
N VAL A 28 21.43 16.67 18.59
CA VAL A 28 21.93 16.18 17.29
C VAL A 28 21.77 14.66 17.17
N ALA A 29 22.06 13.91 18.24
CA ALA A 29 21.89 12.46 18.25
C ALA A 29 20.43 12.05 18.03
N LEU A 30 19.48 12.72 18.68
CA LEU A 30 18.05 12.47 18.49
C LEU A 30 17.60 12.80 17.06
N SER A 31 18.04 13.92 16.49
CA SER A 31 17.71 14.28 15.11
C SER A 31 18.25 13.25 14.11
N LEU A 32 19.49 12.80 14.26
CA LEU A 32 20.09 11.79 13.39
C LEU A 32 19.44 10.42 13.56
N ALA A 33 19.08 10.04 14.79
CA ALA A 33 18.38 8.78 15.06
C ALA A 33 17.01 8.75 14.41
N LEU A 34 16.22 9.83 14.55
CA LEU A 34 14.90 9.94 13.91
C LEU A 34 15.01 9.97 12.38
N PHE A 35 16.01 10.66 11.85
CA PHE A 35 16.28 10.69 10.42
C PHE A 35 16.64 9.29 9.89
N GLY A 36 17.56 8.58 10.57
CA GLY A 36 17.94 7.21 10.23
C GLY A 36 16.76 6.23 10.32
N ALA A 37 15.95 6.34 11.38
CA ALA A 37 14.73 5.53 11.53
C ALA A 37 13.72 5.82 10.41
N SER A 38 13.56 7.09 10.01
CA SER A 38 12.66 7.48 8.92
C SER A 38 13.11 6.91 7.58
N LEU A 39 14.42 6.89 7.29
CA LEU A 39 14.96 6.26 6.09
C LEU A 39 14.70 4.75 6.09
N LEU A 40 15.00 4.06 7.19
CA LEU A 40 14.74 2.63 7.32
C LEU A 40 13.25 2.28 7.16
N MET A 41 12.35 3.07 7.76
CA MET A 41 10.91 2.91 7.57
C MET A 41 10.48 3.18 6.13
N SER A 42 11.08 4.16 5.46
CA SER A 42 10.78 4.47 4.06
C SER A 42 11.15 3.30 3.13
N ASP A 43 12.30 2.68 3.35
CA ASP A 43 12.74 1.49 2.61
C ASP A 43 11.80 0.30 2.86
N GLN A 44 11.42 0.08 4.12
CA GLN A 44 10.46 -0.98 4.48
C GLN A 44 9.09 -0.75 3.81
N VAL A 45 8.59 0.49 3.81
CA VAL A 45 7.32 0.84 3.14
C VAL A 45 7.45 0.68 1.63
N THR A 46 8.60 0.99 1.02
CA THR A 46 8.81 0.82 -0.42
C THR A 46 8.82 -0.65 -0.82
N SER A 47 9.49 -1.51 -0.05
CA SER A 47 9.43 -2.96 -0.26
C SER A 47 8.02 -3.51 -0.04
N MET A 48 7.28 -2.97 0.93
CA MET A 48 5.90 -3.39 1.19
C MET A 48 4.96 -2.91 0.07
N LYS A 49 5.18 -1.71 -0.47
CA LYS A 49 4.42 -1.17 -1.60
C LYS A 49 4.47 -2.07 -2.83
N GLY A 50 5.63 -2.62 -3.20
CA GLY A 50 5.73 -3.57 -4.32
C GLY A 50 4.74 -4.73 -4.19
N TYR A 51 4.65 -5.32 -2.99
CA TYR A 51 3.70 -6.40 -2.68
C TYR A 51 2.22 -5.98 -2.82
N TRP A 52 1.86 -4.74 -2.47
CA TRP A 52 0.49 -4.24 -2.59
C TRP A 52 0.16 -3.72 -4.01
N TYR A 53 1.15 -3.18 -4.73
CA TYR A 53 0.97 -2.74 -6.12
C TYR A 53 0.78 -3.93 -7.07
N ASP A 54 1.45 -5.07 -6.83
CA ASP A 54 1.22 -6.33 -7.56
C ASP A 54 -0.16 -6.95 -7.27
N LYS A 55 -0.88 -6.45 -6.25
CA LYS A 55 -2.21 -6.92 -5.83
C LYS A 55 -3.34 -5.98 -6.26
N VAL A 56 -3.08 -4.97 -7.09
CA VAL A 56 -4.14 -4.08 -7.59
C VAL A 56 -5.00 -4.86 -8.60
N ASN A 57 -6.05 -5.48 -8.08
CA ASN A 57 -7.04 -6.18 -8.88
C ASN A 57 -8.19 -5.21 -9.19
N VAL A 58 -8.55 -5.09 -10.45
CA VAL A 58 -9.73 -4.34 -10.89
C VAL A 58 -10.83 -5.34 -11.20
N SER A 59 -11.91 -5.33 -10.40
CA SER A 59 -13.07 -6.18 -10.63
C SER A 59 -14.04 -5.48 -11.57
N VAL A 60 -14.30 -6.09 -12.73
CA VAL A 60 -15.29 -5.63 -13.70
C VAL A 60 -16.56 -6.48 -13.53
N PHE A 61 -17.60 -5.89 -12.96
CA PHE A 61 -18.89 -6.56 -12.79
C PHE A 61 -19.68 -6.50 -14.10
N LEU A 62 -20.15 -7.66 -14.54
CA LEU A 62 -20.96 -7.78 -15.76
C LEU A 62 -22.43 -7.82 -15.39
N CYS A 63 -23.27 -7.15 -16.20
CA CYS A 63 -24.71 -7.18 -16.04
C CYS A 63 -25.24 -8.62 -16.00
N ASN A 64 -26.07 -8.90 -15.00
CA ASN A 64 -26.81 -10.14 -14.84
C ASN A 64 -28.30 -9.94 -15.19
N LYS A 65 -29.12 -10.99 -15.03
CA LYS A 65 -30.56 -10.93 -15.37
C LYS A 65 -31.35 -10.03 -14.42
N SER A 66 -30.96 -9.99 -13.15
CA SER A 66 -31.59 -9.19 -12.09
C SER A 66 -31.24 -7.71 -12.21
N ASP A 67 -30.05 -7.39 -12.72
CA ASP A 67 -29.59 -6.00 -12.90
C ASP A 67 -30.42 -5.24 -13.94
N ALA A 68 -31.10 -5.95 -14.84
CA ALA A 68 -31.97 -5.34 -15.85
C ALA A 68 -33.15 -4.56 -15.24
N GLU A 69 -33.56 -4.93 -14.03
CA GLU A 69 -34.69 -4.31 -13.31
C GLU A 69 -34.24 -3.15 -12.40
N SER A 70 -32.97 -3.16 -11.98
CA SER A 70 -32.43 -2.24 -10.96
C SER A 70 -31.42 -1.23 -11.49
N ASP A 71 -30.71 -1.53 -12.58
CA ASP A 71 -29.68 -0.67 -13.17
C ASP A 71 -30.06 -0.25 -14.61
N PRO A 72 -30.27 1.06 -14.86
CA PRO A 72 -30.52 1.59 -16.20
C PRO A 72 -29.43 1.26 -17.23
N ASN A 73 -28.18 1.07 -16.81
CA ASN A 73 -27.07 0.71 -17.68
C ASN A 73 -27.12 -0.77 -18.11
N CYS A 74 -27.81 -1.60 -17.33
CA CYS A 74 -28.02 -3.02 -17.61
C CYS A 74 -29.42 -3.31 -18.19
N ALA A 75 -30.17 -2.30 -18.63
CA ALA A 75 -31.53 -2.46 -19.17
C ALA A 75 -31.63 -3.44 -20.36
N LYS A 76 -30.51 -3.74 -21.04
CA LYS A 76 -30.44 -4.73 -22.12
C LYS A 76 -30.36 -6.18 -21.63
N GLY A 77 -30.29 -6.41 -20.32
CA GLY A 77 -30.22 -7.74 -19.72
C GLY A 77 -28.80 -8.24 -19.50
N ALA A 78 -28.71 -9.54 -19.21
CA ALA A 78 -27.44 -10.19 -18.93
C ALA A 78 -26.49 -10.16 -20.14
N VAL A 79 -25.19 -10.04 -19.85
CA VAL A 79 -24.13 -10.06 -20.86
C VAL A 79 -24.15 -11.35 -21.69
N THR A 80 -23.95 -11.24 -23.01
CA THR A 80 -23.87 -12.39 -23.92
C THR A 80 -22.45 -12.99 -23.96
N GLU A 81 -22.32 -14.23 -24.45
CA GLU A 81 -21.00 -14.87 -24.61
C GLU A 81 -20.08 -14.12 -25.59
N ASP A 82 -20.65 -13.55 -26.65
CA ASP A 82 -19.90 -12.72 -27.61
C ASP A 82 -19.35 -11.46 -26.93
N GLN A 83 -20.15 -10.80 -26.09
CA GLN A 83 -19.73 -9.63 -25.32
C GLN A 83 -18.66 -9.98 -24.29
N LYS A 84 -18.80 -11.11 -23.58
CA LYS A 84 -17.75 -11.58 -22.65
C LYS A 84 -16.43 -11.82 -23.37
N THR A 85 -16.49 -12.46 -24.54
CA THR A 85 -15.30 -12.75 -25.35
C THR A 85 -14.65 -11.46 -25.85
N GLN A 86 -15.44 -10.49 -26.29
CA GLN A 86 -14.95 -9.18 -26.70
C GLN A 86 -14.26 -8.45 -25.54
N ILE A 87 -14.92 -8.35 -24.37
CA ILE A 87 -14.37 -7.67 -23.19
C ILE A 87 -13.04 -8.32 -22.79
N LYS A 88 -12.99 -9.65 -22.73
CA LYS A 88 -11.76 -10.38 -22.41
C LYS A 88 -10.65 -10.05 -23.41
N GLY A 89 -10.96 -10.10 -24.71
CA GLY A 89 -9.98 -9.80 -25.76
C GLY A 89 -9.51 -8.35 -25.75
N ASP A 90 -10.35 -7.41 -25.32
CA ASP A 90 -9.96 -6.00 -25.20
C ASP A 90 -9.08 -5.75 -23.97
N LEU A 91 -9.36 -6.41 -22.85
CA LEU A 91 -8.51 -6.38 -21.65
C LEU A 91 -7.12 -7.00 -21.91
N GLU A 92 -7.07 -8.14 -22.60
CA GLU A 92 -5.81 -8.82 -22.94
C GLU A 92 -4.91 -8.02 -23.90
N LYS A 93 -5.48 -7.09 -24.68
CA LYS A 93 -4.71 -6.19 -25.56
C LYS A 93 -4.13 -4.98 -24.81
N MET A 94 -4.59 -4.70 -23.59
CA MET A 94 -4.08 -3.58 -22.82
C MET A 94 -2.73 -3.92 -22.22
N GLY A 95 -1.68 -3.21 -22.63
CA GLY A 95 -0.31 -3.44 -22.10
C GLY A 95 -0.12 -3.17 -20.61
N VAL A 96 -1.14 -2.67 -19.91
CA VAL A 96 -1.15 -2.46 -18.45
C VAL A 96 -1.80 -3.61 -17.68
N VAL A 97 -2.44 -4.57 -18.37
CA VAL A 97 -3.12 -5.72 -17.76
C VAL A 97 -2.17 -6.91 -17.81
N ASP A 98 -1.81 -7.44 -16.64
CA ASP A 98 -0.92 -8.60 -16.53
C ASP A 98 -1.69 -9.92 -16.69
N SER A 99 -2.86 -10.06 -16.06
CA SER A 99 -3.70 -11.25 -16.16
C SER A 99 -5.19 -10.93 -16.11
N VAL A 100 -5.99 -11.76 -16.77
CA VAL A 100 -7.46 -11.67 -16.80
C VAL A 100 -8.04 -13.01 -16.35
N THR A 101 -8.80 -13.00 -15.26
CA THR A 101 -9.50 -14.19 -14.74
C THR A 101 -11.00 -13.96 -14.79
N TYR A 102 -11.74 -14.91 -15.36
CA TYR A 102 -13.20 -14.90 -15.32
C TYR A 102 -13.71 -15.63 -14.09
N GLU A 103 -14.59 -14.97 -13.35
CA GLU A 103 -15.30 -15.55 -12.21
C GLU A 103 -16.78 -15.70 -12.54
N SER A 104 -17.35 -16.89 -12.32
CA SER A 104 -18.77 -17.13 -12.50
C SER A 104 -19.58 -16.64 -11.30
N GLN A 105 -20.89 -16.43 -11.49
CA GLN A 105 -21.78 -16.00 -10.41
C GLN A 105 -21.79 -16.99 -9.23
N ASP A 106 -21.75 -18.30 -9.51
CA ASP A 106 -21.68 -19.33 -8.48
C ASP A 106 -20.38 -19.28 -7.69
N ALA A 107 -19.25 -19.05 -8.38
CA ALA A 107 -17.95 -18.90 -7.74
C ALA A 107 -17.90 -17.64 -6.87
N ALA A 108 -18.39 -16.51 -7.39
CA ALA A 108 -18.48 -15.26 -6.64
C ALA A 108 -19.39 -15.39 -5.40
N TYR A 109 -20.52 -16.07 -5.52
CA TYR A 109 -21.42 -16.32 -4.38
C TYR A 109 -20.80 -17.23 -3.32
N LYS A 110 -20.05 -18.26 -3.75
CA LYS A 110 -19.29 -19.11 -2.84
C LYS A 110 -18.21 -18.30 -2.10
N HIS A 111 -17.42 -17.50 -2.81
CA HIS A 111 -16.40 -16.65 -2.19
C HIS A 111 -17.01 -15.62 -1.24
N TYR A 112 -18.17 -15.04 -1.60
CA TYR A 112 -18.92 -14.16 -0.71
C TYR A 112 -19.29 -14.86 0.61
N LYS A 113 -19.84 -16.07 0.54
CA LYS A 113 -20.16 -16.86 1.74
C LYS A 113 -18.93 -17.22 2.56
N GLU A 114 -17.81 -17.55 1.93
CA GLU A 114 -16.58 -17.87 2.65
C GLU A 114 -15.98 -16.65 3.35
N GLN A 115 -16.06 -15.45 2.74
CA GLN A 115 -15.48 -14.23 3.30
C GLN A 115 -16.39 -13.55 4.32
N PHE A 116 -17.71 -13.62 4.11
CA PHE A 116 -18.68 -12.85 4.89
C PHE A 116 -19.65 -13.71 5.67
N GLY A 117 -19.63 -15.05 5.54
CA GLY A 117 -20.63 -15.95 6.14
C GLY A 117 -20.79 -15.82 7.66
N ASP A 118 -19.72 -15.49 8.38
CA ASP A 118 -19.73 -15.27 9.84
C ASP A 118 -19.89 -13.78 10.23
N SER A 119 -19.99 -12.88 9.25
CA SER A 119 -20.13 -11.44 9.45
C SER A 119 -21.62 -11.04 9.47
N PRO A 120 -22.02 -10.01 10.25
CA PRO A 120 -23.36 -9.42 10.17
C PRO A 120 -23.75 -8.93 8.77
N LEU A 121 -22.77 -8.76 7.87
CA LEU A 121 -22.98 -8.40 6.48
C LEU A 121 -23.50 -9.58 5.63
N ALA A 122 -23.37 -10.83 6.09
CA ALA A 122 -23.81 -12.02 5.35
C ALA A 122 -25.30 -12.00 4.97
N SER A 123 -26.12 -11.33 5.80
CA SER A 123 -27.58 -11.30 5.68
C SER A 123 -28.13 -10.02 5.02
N SER A 124 -27.26 -9.13 4.53
CA SER A 124 -27.65 -7.91 3.81
C SER A 124 -27.69 -8.13 2.30
#